data_AF-A0A814ITJ6-F1
#
_entry.id   AF-A0A814ITJ6-F1
#
_cell.length_a   1.000
_cell.length_b   1.000
_cell.length_c   1.000
_cell.angle_alpha   90.00
_cell.angle_beta   90.00
_cell.angle_gamma   90.00
#
_symmetry.space_group_name_H-M   'P 1'
#
loop_
_entity.id
_entity.type
_entity.pdbx_description
1 polymer ?
#
loop_
_entity_poly.entity_id
_entity_poly.type
_entity_poly.pdbx_seq_one_letter_code
_entity_poly.pdbx_strand_id
1 'polypeptide(L)' 'SKSNRRPLIIDTDADVDDLWAIYYLVNVPTIDVLAITTVGNAFSGPFYSASNILRLLDLIGCKNHIPVAYGLRLH' A
#
# COMPACT_ATOMS: atom_id res chain seq x y z
N SER A 1 -8.39 13.33 -16.90
CA SER A 1 -7.77 14.20 -15.88
C SER A 1 -7.73 13.45 -14.56
N LYS A 2 -6.64 13.51 -13.78
CA LYS A 2 -6.60 12.99 -12.40
C LYS A 2 -7.70 13.60 -11.50
N SER A 3 -8.25 14.76 -11.86
CA SER A 3 -9.28 15.48 -11.10
C SER A 3 -10.61 14.74 -10.88
N ASN A 4 -10.87 13.63 -11.58
CA ASN A 4 -12.07 12.81 -11.39
C ASN A 4 -11.80 11.48 -10.65
N ARG A 5 -10.55 11.24 -10.21
CA ARG A 5 -10.23 10.05 -9.42
C ARG A 5 -10.48 10.33 -7.94
N ARG A 6 -10.98 9.33 -7.23
CA ARG A 6 -11.12 9.39 -5.77
C ARG A 6 -9.72 9.26 -5.15
N PRO A 7 -9.24 10.25 -4.39
CA PRO A 7 -7.99 10.14 -3.68
C PRO A 7 -8.11 9.10 -2.56
N LEU A 8 -7.06 8.29 -2.37
CA LEU A 8 -7.03 7.25 -1.35
C LEU A 8 -5.65 7.19 -0.67
N ILE A 9 -5.64 7.13 0.66
CA ILE A 9 -4.49 6.70 1.47
C ILE A 9 -4.85 5.35 2.05
N ILE A 10 -3.92 4.38 1.99
CA ILE A 10 -4.11 3.03 2.52
C ILE A 10 -3.25 2.90 3.79
N ASP A 11 -3.84 2.48 4.89
CA ASP A 11 -3.15 2.12 6.14
C ASP A 11 -3.47 0.67 6.45
N THR A 12 -2.45 -0.19 6.59
CA THR A 12 -2.62 -1.65 6.65
C THR A 12 -1.44 -2.35 7.34
N ASP A 13 -1.64 -3.55 7.88
CA ASP A 13 -0.56 -4.42 8.38
C ASP A 13 0.07 -5.29 7.29
N ALA A 14 -0.47 -5.23 6.06
CA ALA A 14 0.02 -5.91 4.86
C ALA A 14 0.03 -7.44 4.97
N ASP A 15 -1.03 -8.00 5.58
CA ASP A 15 -1.30 -9.42 5.48
C ASP A 15 -1.67 -9.77 4.02
N VAL A 16 -1.77 -11.07 3.71
CA VAL A 16 -1.81 -11.53 2.31
C VAL A 16 -3.00 -10.94 1.53
N ASP A 17 -4.15 -10.78 2.18
CA ASP A 17 -5.34 -10.17 1.58
C ASP A 17 -5.19 -8.67 1.34
N ASP A 18 -4.48 -7.94 2.19
CA ASP A 18 -4.16 -6.53 1.97
C ASP A 18 -3.29 -6.32 0.73
N LEU A 19 -2.31 -7.19 0.50
CA LEU A 19 -1.48 -7.13 -0.70
C LEU A 19 -2.32 -7.28 -1.97
N TRP A 20 -3.33 -8.15 -1.96
CA TRP A 20 -4.28 -8.27 -3.06
C TRP A 20 -5.19 -7.06 -3.19
N ALA A 21 -5.62 -6.46 -2.08
CA ALA A 21 -6.40 -5.23 -2.09
C ALA A 21 -5.59 -4.05 -2.68
N ILE A 22 -4.32 -3.91 -2.31
CA ILE A 22 -3.40 -2.92 -2.89
C ILE A 22 -3.23 -3.17 -4.40
N TYR A 23 -2.96 -4.42 -4.80
CA TYR A 23 -2.85 -4.78 -6.21
C TYR A 23 -4.11 -4.37 -6.99
N TYR A 24 -5.29 -4.69 -6.46
CA TYR A 24 -6.56 -4.29 -7.08
C TYR A 24 -6.68 -2.76 -7.18
N LEU A 25 -6.56 -2.04 -6.06
CA LEU A 25 -6.79 -0.60 -5.97
C LEU A 25 -5.84 0.23 -6.84
N VAL A 26 -4.57 -0.15 -6.93
CA VAL A 26 -3.58 0.51 -7.79
C VAL A 26 -3.95 0.42 -9.27
N ASN A 27 -4.72 -0.59 -9.67
CA ASN A 27 -5.17 -0.81 -11.03
C ASN A 27 -6.57 -0.23 -11.33
N VAL A 28 -7.29 0.32 -10.34
CA VAL A 28 -8.62 0.91 -10.55
C VAL A 28 -8.49 2.31 -11.17
N PRO A 29 -8.98 2.55 -12.41
CA PRO A 29 -8.76 3.83 -13.11
C PRO A 29 -9.42 5.05 -12.46
N THR A 30 -10.39 4.82 -11.57
CA THR A 30 -11.12 5.85 -10.82
C THR A 30 -10.55 6.12 -9.43
N ILE A 31 -9.48 5.43 -9.02
CA ILE A 31 -8.78 5.64 -7.75
C ILE A 31 -7.41 6.27 -8.01
N ASP A 32 -6.99 7.21 -7.16
CA ASP A 32 -5.63 7.73 -7.11
C ASP A 32 -5.04 7.42 -5.72
N VAL A 33 -4.23 6.35 -5.65
CA VAL A 33 -3.54 5.96 -4.42
C VAL A 33 -2.41 6.96 -4.17
N LEU A 34 -2.53 7.76 -3.13
CA LEU A 34 -1.63 8.86 -2.81
C LEU A 34 -0.45 8.44 -1.93
N ALA A 35 -0.68 7.49 -1.02
CA ALA A 35 0.32 6.96 -0.11
C ALA A 35 -0.16 5.63 0.48
N ILE A 36 0.79 4.82 0.95
CA ILE A 36 0.53 3.61 1.71
C ILE A 36 1.34 3.65 3.01
N THR A 37 0.68 3.48 4.15
CA THR A 37 1.32 3.36 5.46
C THR A 37 1.13 1.97 6.01
N THR A 38 2.12 1.49 6.79
CA THR A 38 2.01 0.21 7.46
C THR A 38 1.98 0.31 8.98
N VAL A 39 1.19 -0.54 9.63
CA VAL A 39 1.13 -0.67 11.09
C VAL A 39 1.52 -2.09 11.49
N GLY A 40 2.21 -2.25 12.62
CA GLY A 40 2.55 -3.58 13.13
C GLY A 40 1.35 -4.24 13.81
N ASN A 41 1.26 -5.56 13.71
CA ASN A 41 0.34 -6.37 14.49
C ASN A 41 1.12 -7.48 15.25
N ALA A 42 0.42 -8.42 15.89
CA ALA A 42 1.05 -9.50 16.66
C ALA A 42 1.84 -10.53 15.80
N PHE A 43 1.62 -10.53 14.49
CA PHE A 43 2.16 -11.49 13.51
C PHE A 43 3.09 -10.85 12.47
N SER A 44 2.96 -9.54 12.21
CA SER A 44 3.68 -8.81 11.17
C SER A 44 4.34 -7.54 11.72
N GLY A 45 5.58 -7.29 11.29
CA GLY A 45 6.34 -6.09 11.64
C GLY A 45 6.17 -5.01 10.56
N PRO A 46 5.90 -3.74 10.91
CA PRO A 46 5.51 -2.71 9.94
C PRO A 46 6.61 -2.44 8.90
N PHE A 47 7.88 -2.57 9.28
CA PHE A 47 9.03 -2.46 8.37
C PHE A 47 9.03 -3.53 7.26
N TYR A 48 8.74 -4.78 7.61
CA TYR A 48 8.67 -5.88 6.64
C TYR A 48 7.42 -5.75 5.77
N SER A 49 6.30 -5.35 6.35
CA SER A 49 5.07 -5.01 5.63
C SER A 49 5.31 -3.94 4.57
N ALA A 50 5.98 -2.83 4.92
CA ALA A 50 6.32 -1.78 3.96
C ALA A 50 7.25 -2.29 2.85
N SER A 51 8.22 -3.15 3.20
CA SER A 51 9.11 -3.79 2.22
C SER A 51 8.36 -4.71 1.25
N ASN A 52 7.35 -5.45 1.72
CA ASN A 52 6.53 -6.32 0.89
C ASN A 52 5.67 -5.51 -0.09
N ILE A 53 5.09 -4.40 0.36
CA ILE A 53 4.33 -3.48 -0.50
C ILE A 53 5.24 -2.88 -1.59
N LEU A 54 6.44 -2.42 -1.24
CA LEU A 54 7.40 -1.91 -2.21
C LEU A 54 7.77 -2.95 -3.27
N ARG A 55 8.01 -4.21 -2.86
CA ARG A 55 8.26 -5.33 -3.79
C ARG A 55 7.07 -5.63 -4.68
N LEU A 56 5.85 -5.59 -4.14
CA LEU A 56 4.63 -5.77 -4.93
C LEU A 56 4.50 -4.67 -5.99
N LEU A 57 4.68 -3.40 -5.62
CA LEU A 57 4.60 -2.27 -6.55
C LEU A 57 5.63 -2.38 -7.69
N ASP A 58 6.85 -2.82 -7.37
CA ASP A 58 7.90 -3.10 -8.36
C ASP A 58 7.51 -4.27 -9.28
N LEU A 59 7.07 -5.39 -8.69
CA LEU A 59 6.66 -6.60 -9.42
C LEU A 59 5.55 -6.33 -10.43
N ILE A 60 4.56 -5.53 -10.07
CA ILE A 60 3.42 -5.20 -10.95
C ILE A 60 3.74 -4.06 -11.93
N GLY A 61 4.98 -3.54 -11.89
CA GLY A 61 5.43 -2.46 -12.76
C GLY A 61 4.68 -1.15 -12.54
N CYS A 62 4.27 -0.88 -11.30
CA CYS A 62 3.51 0.33 -10.95
C CYS A 62 4.28 1.58 -11.41
N LYS A 63 3.69 2.36 -12.31
CA LYS A 63 4.34 3.54 -12.90
C LYS A 63 4.23 4.79 -12.03
N ASN A 64 3.28 4.79 -11.10
CA ASN A 64 3.11 5.90 -10.16
C ASN A 64 4.10 5.72 -9.01
N HIS A 65 4.85 6.77 -8.69
CA HIS A 65 5.60 6.81 -7.43
C HIS A 65 4.61 6.97 -6.28
N ILE A 66 4.22 5.85 -5.66
CA ILE A 66 3.39 5.83 -4.45
C ILE A 66 4.34 5.78 -3.25
N PRO A 67 4.39 6.82 -2.41
CA PRO A 67 5.16 6.80 -1.17
C PRO A 67 4.66 5.66 -0.25
N VAL A 68 5.61 4.89 0.29
CA VAL A 68 5.35 3.86 1.30
C VAL A 68 6.13 4.19 2.56
N ALA A 69 5.46 4.26 3.70
CA ALA A 69 6.08 4.52 5.00
C ALA A 69 5.63 3.48 6.04
N TYR A 70 6.53 3.10 6.94
CA TYR A 70 6.15 2.26 8.08
C TYR A 70 5.87 3.12 9.31
N GLY A 71 4.83 2.74 10.05
CA GLY A 71 4.35 3.40 11.25
C GLY A 71 4.79 2.68 12.53
N LEU A 72 3.91 2.72 13.53
CA LEU A 72 4.18 2.18 14.86
C LEU A 72 4.30 0.65 14.83
N ARG A 73 5.30 0.14 15.56
CA ARG A 73 5.36 -1.28 15.92
C ARG A 73 4.59 -1.50 17.22
N LEU A 74 3.46 -2.19 17.14
CA LEU A 74 2.75 -2.65 18.33
C LEU A 74 3.52 -3.86 18.90
N HIS A 75 3.74 -3.86 20.22
CA HIS A 75 4.54 -4.84 20.95
C HIS A 75 3.78 -6.15 21.16
#